data_AF-A0A1X0N2F3-F1
#
_entry.id   AF-A0A1X0N2F3-F1
#
_cell.length_a   1.000
_cell.length_b   1.000
_cell.length_c   1.000
_cell.angle_alpha   90.00
_cell.angle_beta   90.00
_cell.angle_gamma   90.00
#
_symmetry.space_group_name_H-M   'P 1'
#
loop_
_entity.id
_entity.type
_entity.pdbx_description
1 polymer ?
#
loop_
_entity_poly.entity_id
_entity_poly.type
_entity_poly.pdbx_seq_one_letter_code
_entity_poly.pdbx_strand_id
1 'polypeptide(L)'
;MFNRQGTTTRTMLRQTAISAQAQSPSAEVERPGNDHIRLLLKSFGLRTSLVRLKVLDALLVSNESGQSLGVRGVHSQLLRLDVPLSFLSVREVLKRLCDEGVIHLNEDKTYSLHPRAMEWLGESGN
;
A
#
# COMPACT_ATOMS: atom_id res chain seq x y z
N MET A 1 34.51 -47.63 23.11
CA MET A 1 33.11 -47.16 23.26
C MET A 1 33.18 -45.73 23.76
N PHE A 2 32.82 -44.77 22.91
CA PHE A 2 32.80 -43.35 23.26
C PHE A 2 31.61 -43.02 24.16
N ASN A 3 31.70 -41.85 24.79
CA ASN A 3 30.61 -41.02 25.32
C ASN A 3 30.38 -41.07 26.85
N ARG A 4 30.97 -40.09 27.55
CA ARG A 4 30.30 -39.48 28.70
C ARG A 4 30.36 -37.96 28.59
N GLN A 5 29.16 -37.41 28.57
CA GLN A 5 28.85 -36.01 28.38
C GLN A 5 29.01 -35.25 29.69
N GLY A 6 29.27 -33.95 29.53
CA GLY A 6 28.69 -32.92 30.39
C GLY A 6 29.69 -32.22 31.29
N THR A 7 29.99 -30.96 30.98
CA THR A 7 29.60 -29.86 31.88
C THR A 7 29.72 -28.48 31.18
N THR A 8 28.65 -27.69 31.31
CA THR A 8 28.64 -26.26 31.67
C THR A 8 29.37 -25.25 30.77
N THR A 9 28.67 -24.18 30.35
CA THR A 9 28.92 -22.78 30.79
C THR A 9 28.15 -21.74 29.96
N ARG A 10 27.42 -20.88 30.67
CA ARG A 10 27.07 -19.46 30.38
C ARG A 10 26.23 -19.09 29.14
N THR A 11 25.02 -18.62 29.46
CA THR A 11 24.56 -17.23 29.24
C THR A 11 25.43 -16.39 28.31
N MET A 12 24.92 -16.05 27.13
CA MET A 12 25.20 -14.88 26.28
C MET A 12 24.47 -15.14 24.95
N LEU A 13 23.65 -14.31 24.31
CA LEU A 13 23.30 -12.91 24.46
C LEU A 13 21.84 -12.72 24.01
N ARG A 14 21.09 -11.93 24.78
CA ARG A 14 19.93 -11.19 24.30
C ARG A 14 20.48 -10.06 23.43
N GLN A 15 20.51 -10.28 22.11
CA GLN A 15 20.92 -9.25 21.16
C GLN A 15 19.68 -8.59 20.56
N THR A 16 19.15 -7.63 21.30
CA THR A 16 18.37 -6.52 20.75
C THR A 16 19.34 -5.51 20.17
N ALA A 17 19.51 -5.56 18.86
CA ALA A 17 20.02 -4.48 18.02
C ALA A 17 19.57 -4.87 16.60
N ILE A 18 18.98 -4.01 15.78
CA ILE A 18 19.49 -2.72 15.33
C ILE A 18 18.37 -2.04 14.55
N SER A 19 18.26 -0.74 14.76
CA SER A 19 17.57 0.21 13.90
C SER A 19 18.08 0.06 12.46
N ALA A 20 17.37 -0.70 11.63
CA ALA A 20 17.60 -0.67 10.19
C ALA A 20 16.82 0.53 9.65
N GLN A 21 17.57 1.60 9.36
CA GLN A 21 17.19 2.60 8.37
C GLN A 21 16.88 1.87 7.07
N ALA A 22 15.63 1.43 6.89
CA ALA A 22 15.14 1.02 5.59
C ALA A 22 14.79 2.30 4.82
N GLN A 23 15.83 2.97 4.33
CA GLN A 23 15.72 3.66 3.06
C GLN A 23 15.46 2.53 2.05
N SER A 24 14.19 2.23 1.81
CA SER A 24 13.79 1.23 0.83
C SER A 24 13.97 1.83 -0.56
N PRO A 25 14.89 1.33 -1.41
CA PRO A 25 14.76 1.53 -2.84
C PRO A 25 13.75 0.49 -3.33
N SER A 26 12.46 0.68 -3.04
CA SER A 26 11.42 -0.04 -3.79
C SER A 26 11.23 0.66 -5.13
N ALA A 27 12.28 0.60 -5.95
CA ALA A 27 12.33 1.11 -7.30
C ALA A 27 12.23 -0.05 -8.29
N GLU A 28 11.23 -0.93 -8.13
CA GLU A 28 10.97 -2.01 -9.10
C GLU A 28 9.46 -2.24 -9.21
N VAL A 29 8.81 -1.34 -9.95
CA VAL A 29 7.93 -1.58 -11.11
C VAL A 29 7.60 -0.18 -11.62
N GLU A 30 8.59 0.46 -12.24
CA GLU A 30 8.35 1.67 -13.03
C GLU A 30 7.71 1.24 -14.36
N ARG A 31 6.38 1.06 -14.31
CA ARG A 31 5.59 1.47 -15.47
C ARG A 31 5.78 2.99 -15.59
N PRO A 32 5.94 3.55 -16.80
CA PRO A 32 5.86 5.00 -16.93
C PRO A 32 4.45 5.43 -16.48
N GLY A 33 4.35 6.36 -15.53
CA GLY A 33 3.08 7.07 -15.29
C GLY A 33 2.32 6.86 -13.97
N ASN A 34 2.98 6.66 -12.82
CA ASN A 34 2.32 6.85 -11.50
C ASN A 34 2.92 8.01 -10.69
N ASP A 35 3.74 8.88 -11.30
CA ASP A 35 4.36 10.02 -10.62
C ASP A 35 3.33 11.01 -10.06
N HIS A 36 2.21 11.20 -10.77
CA HIS A 36 1.07 11.96 -10.25
C HIS A 36 0.49 11.30 -8.99
N ILE A 37 0.37 9.97 -8.92
CA ILE A 37 -0.13 9.28 -7.71
C ILE A 37 0.89 9.39 -6.57
N ARG A 38 2.19 9.29 -6.88
CA ARG A 38 3.26 9.46 -5.88
C ARG A 38 3.21 10.85 -5.25
N LEU A 39 3.05 11.88 -6.08
CA LEU A 39 3.00 13.25 -5.62
C LEU A 39 1.66 13.57 -4.91
N LEU A 40 0.54 12.98 -5.35
CA LEU A 40 -0.74 13.02 -4.64
C LEU A 40 -0.59 12.48 -3.22
N LEU A 41 -0.04 11.26 -3.06
CA LEU A 41 0.18 10.65 -1.75
C LEU A 41 1.03 11.58 -0.86
N LYS A 42 2.09 12.17 -1.40
CA LYS A 42 2.94 13.12 -0.67
C LYS A 42 2.18 14.38 -0.24
N SER A 43 1.33 14.94 -1.11
CA SER A 43 0.49 16.11 -0.81
C SER A 43 -0.49 15.84 0.33
N PHE A 44 -1.01 14.62 0.41
CA PHE A 44 -1.91 14.16 1.47
C PHE A 44 -1.16 13.61 2.70
N GLY A 45 0.16 13.78 2.82
CA GLY A 45 0.95 13.34 3.99
C GLY A 45 1.18 11.83 4.07
N LEU A 46 0.86 11.07 3.03
CA LEU A 46 0.99 9.63 2.97
C LEU A 46 2.34 9.20 2.42
N ARG A 47 2.95 8.20 3.06
CA ARG A 47 4.09 7.48 2.48
C ARG A 47 3.69 6.80 1.17
N THR A 48 4.56 6.91 0.18
CA THR A 48 4.50 6.17 -1.07
C THR A 48 4.81 4.69 -0.82
N SER A 49 3.90 3.82 -1.25
CA SER A 49 4.10 2.37 -1.19
C SER A 49 3.45 1.72 -2.41
N LEU A 50 3.99 0.57 -2.85
CA LEU A 50 3.47 -0.13 -4.02
C LEU A 50 1.98 -0.46 -3.88
N VAL A 51 1.57 -0.95 -2.71
CA VAL A 51 0.17 -1.28 -2.42
C VAL A 51 -0.75 -0.06 -2.61
N ARG A 52 -0.39 1.10 -2.04
CA ARG A 52 -1.20 2.32 -2.17
C ARG A 52 -1.26 2.80 -3.60
N LEU A 53 -0.13 2.75 -4.31
CA LEU A 53 -0.06 3.09 -5.73
C LEU A 53 -1.00 2.19 -6.54
N LYS A 54 -0.97 0.87 -6.32
CA LYS A 54 -1.82 -0.08 -7.06
C LYS A 54 -3.31 0.03 -6.71
N VAL A 55 -3.64 0.32 -5.45
CA VAL A 55 -5.05 0.59 -5.06
C VAL A 55 -5.55 1.86 -5.72
N LEU A 56 -4.79 2.95 -5.71
CA LEU A 56 -5.21 4.22 -6.33
C LEU A 56 -5.26 4.12 -7.85
N ASP A 57 -4.28 3.47 -8.47
CA ASP A 57 -4.26 3.14 -9.90
C ASP A 57 -5.51 2.35 -10.30
N ALA A 58 -5.88 1.34 -9.50
CA ALA A 58 -7.09 0.55 -9.74
C ALA A 58 -8.37 1.37 -9.68
N LEU A 59 -8.47 2.28 -8.71
CA LEU A 59 -9.62 3.18 -8.56
C LEU A 59 -9.69 4.18 -9.71
N LEU A 60 -8.56 4.74 -10.15
CA LEU A 60 -8.49 5.65 -11.30
C LEU A 60 -8.96 4.97 -12.59
N VAL A 61 -8.38 3.80 -12.91
CA VAL A 61 -8.75 3.05 -14.13
C VAL A 61 -10.23 2.68 -14.13
N SER A 62 -10.77 2.31 -12.97
CA SER A 62 -12.19 1.95 -12.86
C SER A 62 -13.09 3.18 -13.02
N ASN A 63 -12.70 4.31 -12.43
CA ASN A 63 -13.40 5.57 -12.58
C ASN A 63 -13.46 6.04 -14.04
N GLU A 64 -12.35 5.96 -14.78
CA GLU A 64 -12.30 6.26 -16.23
C GLU A 64 -13.23 5.36 -17.04
N SER A 65 -13.36 4.09 -16.65
CA SER A 65 -14.26 3.13 -17.28
C SER A 65 -15.72 3.24 -16.81
N GLY A 66 -16.05 4.22 -15.95
CA GLY A 66 -17.38 4.40 -15.37
C GLY A 66 -17.78 3.32 -14.36
N GLN A 67 -16.82 2.56 -13.84
CA GLN A 67 -17.05 1.50 -12.85
C GLN A 67 -16.53 1.90 -11.48
N SER A 68 -17.34 1.73 -10.44
CA SER A 68 -16.91 1.94 -9.05
C SER A 68 -16.48 0.62 -8.40
N LEU A 69 -15.39 0.63 -7.63
CA LEU A 69 -14.86 -0.60 -7.01
C LEU A 69 -15.19 -0.71 -5.53
N GLY A 70 -15.86 -1.80 -5.14
CA GLY A 70 -15.90 -2.23 -3.74
C GLY A 70 -14.60 -2.93 -3.31
N VAL A 71 -14.50 -3.26 -2.01
CA VAL A 71 -13.32 -3.97 -1.44
C VAL A 71 -12.98 -5.25 -2.22
N ARG A 72 -13.99 -6.02 -2.64
CA ARG A 72 -13.80 -7.26 -3.42
C ARG A 72 -13.21 -6.99 -4.80
N GLY A 73 -13.63 -5.92 -5.47
CA GLY A 73 -13.11 -5.51 -6.76
C GLY A 73 -11.64 -5.11 -6.66
N VAL A 74 -11.32 -4.26 -5.68
CA VAL A 74 -9.93 -3.86 -5.39
C VAL A 74 -9.06 -5.07 -5.08
N HIS A 75 -9.52 -5.98 -4.22
CA HIS A 75 -8.77 -7.19 -3.87
C HIS A 75 -8.51 -8.10 -5.08
N SER A 76 -9.53 -8.33 -5.91
CA SER A 76 -9.40 -9.09 -7.16
C SER A 76 -8.39 -8.44 -8.11
N GLN A 77 -8.44 -7.12 -8.25
CA GLN A 77 -7.50 -6.38 -9.11
C GLN A 77 -6.06 -6.45 -8.59
N LEU A 78 -5.84 -6.35 -7.28
CA LEU A 78 -4.52 -6.52 -6.68
C LEU A 78 -3.98 -7.95 -6.91
N LEU A 79 -4.82 -8.98 -6.77
CA LEU A 79 -4.44 -10.36 -7.09
C LEU A 79 -4.03 -10.52 -8.56
N ARG A 80 -4.78 -9.91 -9.49
CA ARG A 80 -4.45 -9.93 -10.93
C ARG A 80 -3.14 -9.22 -11.26
N LEU A 81 -2.71 -8.28 -10.42
CA LEU A 81 -1.47 -7.54 -10.55
C LEU A 81 -0.30 -8.18 -9.79
N ASP A 82 -0.46 -9.44 -9.33
CA ASP A 82 0.52 -10.18 -8.54
C ASP A 82 0.88 -9.49 -7.21
N VAL A 83 -0.08 -8.80 -6.60
CA VAL A 83 0.05 -8.18 -5.27
C VAL A 83 -0.83 -8.94 -4.27
N PRO A 84 -0.36 -10.10 -3.75
CA PRO A 84 -1.15 -10.96 -2.89
C PRO A 84 -1.28 -10.36 -1.48
N LEU A 85 -2.33 -9.55 -1.27
CA LEU A 85 -2.73 -9.09 0.04
C LEU A 85 -3.93 -9.89 0.55
N SER A 86 -3.96 -10.10 1.87
CA SER A 86 -5.16 -10.59 2.53
C SER A 86 -6.29 -9.57 2.41
N PHE A 87 -7.53 -10.07 2.35
CA PHE A 87 -8.72 -9.22 2.27
C PHE A 87 -8.81 -8.21 3.44
N LEU A 88 -8.35 -8.59 4.64
CA LEU A 88 -8.25 -7.71 5.80
C LEU A 88 -7.31 -6.52 5.52
N SER A 89 -6.09 -6.80 5.03
CA SER A 89 -5.11 -5.76 4.70
C SER A 89 -5.61 -4.80 3.63
N VAL A 90 -6.38 -5.28 2.64
CA VAL A 90 -7.03 -4.40 1.65
C VAL A 90 -8.03 -3.46 2.32
N ARG A 91 -8.85 -3.95 3.25
CA ARG A 91 -9.77 -3.10 4.03
C ARG A 91 -9.02 -2.07 4.86
N GLU A 92 -7.93 -2.46 5.50
CA GLU A 92 -7.11 -1.54 6.32
C GLU A 92 -6.49 -0.44 5.46
N VAL A 93 -5.98 -0.78 4.27
CA VAL A 93 -5.45 0.21 3.32
C VAL A 93 -6.54 1.17 2.86
N LEU A 94 -7.71 0.66 2.43
CA LEU A 94 -8.84 1.49 2.00
C LEU A 94 -9.33 2.39 3.14
N LYS A 95 -9.44 1.87 4.36
CA LYS A 95 -9.79 2.65 5.54
C LYS A 95 -8.77 3.78 5.79
N ARG A 96 -7.48 3.48 5.71
CA ARG A 96 -6.41 4.48 5.91
C ARG A 96 -6.45 5.56 4.83
N LEU A 97 -6.68 5.20 3.56
CA LEU A 97 -6.81 6.16 2.46
C LEU A 97 -8.06 7.04 2.62
N CYS A 98 -9.14 6.49 3.18
CA CYS A 98 -10.37 7.23 3.49
C CYS A 98 -10.17 8.22 4.66
N ASP A 99 -9.50 7.78 5.71
CA ASP A 99 -9.18 8.59 6.90
C ASP A 99 -8.30 9.81 6.55
N GLU A 100 -7.36 9.61 5.62
CA GLU A 100 -6.47 10.67 5.13
C GLU A 100 -7.13 11.53 4.02
N GLY A 101 -8.37 11.21 3.63
CA GLY A 101 -9.17 12.01 2.69
C GLY A 101 -8.76 11.88 1.22
N VAL A 102 -7.99 10.85 0.84
CA VAL A 102 -7.62 10.61 -0.58
C VAL A 102 -8.75 9.95 -1.34
N ILE A 103 -9.50 9.09 -0.67
CA ILE A 103 -10.67 8.37 -1.23
C ILE A 103 -11.87 8.56 -0.31
N HIS A 104 -13.06 8.23 -0.79
CA HIS A 104 -14.25 8.14 0.04
C HIS A 104 -15.04 6.86 -0.25
N LEU A 105 -15.81 6.43 0.74
CA LEU A 105 -16.78 5.35 0.61
C LEU A 105 -18.11 5.93 0.15
N ASN A 106 -18.63 5.43 -0.97
CA ASN A 106 -19.94 5.76 -1.50
C ASN A 106 -21.05 4.98 -0.78
N GLU A 107 -22.30 5.43 -0.93
CA GLU A 107 -23.49 4.76 -0.38
C GLU A 107 -23.66 3.31 -0.89
N ASP A 108 -23.24 3.04 -2.12
CA ASP A 108 -23.23 1.71 -2.74
C ASP A 108 -22.10 0.79 -2.22
N LYS A 109 -21.35 1.21 -1.19
CA LYS A 109 -20.20 0.48 -0.62
C LYS A 109 -19.00 0.32 -1.57
N THR A 110 -18.94 1.19 -2.57
CA THR A 110 -17.83 1.31 -3.51
C THR A 110 -16.92 2.46 -3.11
N TYR A 111 -15.67 2.44 -3.52
CA TYR A 111 -14.70 3.49 -3.25
C TYR A 111 -14.45 4.31 -4.51
N SER A 112 -14.31 5.62 -4.32
CA SER A 112 -13.95 6.58 -5.35
C SER A 112 -12.90 7.54 -4.82
N LEU A 113 -12.13 8.18 -5.72
CA LEU A 113 -11.22 9.24 -5.30
C LEU A 113 -12.02 10.41 -4.73
N HIS A 114 -11.48 11.02 -3.68
CA HIS A 114 -12.08 12.22 -3.11
C HIS A 114 -12.01 13.38 -4.12
N PRO A 115 -13.03 14.25 -4.22
CA PRO A 115 -13.02 15.40 -5.13
C PRO A 115 -11.73 16.21 -5.07
N ARG A 116 -11.28 16.54 -3.85
CA ARG A 116 -9.97 17.19 -3.60
C ARG A 116 -8.77 16.46 -4.23
N ALA A 117 -8.76 15.13 -4.19
CA ALA A 117 -7.68 14.33 -4.79
C ALA A 117 -7.76 14.35 -6.33
N MET A 118 -8.98 14.32 -6.89
CA MET A 118 -9.20 14.48 -8.34
C MET A 118 -8.80 15.88 -8.82
N GLU A 119 -9.19 16.93 -8.11
CA GLU A 119 -8.77 18.31 -8.40
C GLU A 119 -7.25 18.43 -8.38
N TRP A 120 -6.59 17.89 -7.34
CA TRP A 120 -5.13 17.90 -7.25
C TRP A 120 -4.47 17.18 -8.43
N LEU A 121 -5.04 16.06 -8.89
CA LEU A 121 -4.54 15.32 -10.07
C LEU A 121 -4.76 16.10 -11.37
N GLY A 122 -5.87 16.82 -11.52
CA GLY A 122 -6.14 17.67 -12.68
C GLY A 122 -5.21 18.88 -12.76
N GLU A 123 -4.95 19.52 -11.62
CA GLU A 123 -4.05 20.70 -11.52
C GLU A 123 -2.57 20.33 -11.74
N SER A 124 -2.17 19.10 -11.39
CA SER A 124 -0.79 18.63 -11.54
C SER A 124 -0.45 18.14 -12.96
N GLY A 125 -1.42 18.15 -13.87
CA GLY A 125 -1.28 17.72 -15.27
C GLY A 125 -1.11 18.86 -16.29
N ASN A 126 -1.03 20.12 -15.83
CA ASN A 126 -0.80 21.32 -16.64
C ASN A 126 0.54 21.97 -16.28
#